data_AF-A0A354M5E4-F1
#
_entry.id   AF-A0A354M5E4-F1
#
_cell.length_a   1.000
_cell.length_b   1.000
_cell.length_c   1.000
_cell.angle_alpha   90.00
_cell.angle_beta   90.00
_cell.angle_gamma   90.00
#
_symmetry.space_group_name_H-M   'P 1'
#
loop_
_entity.id
_entity.type
_entity.pdbx_description
1 polymer ?
#
loop_
_entity_poly.entity_id
_entity_poly.type
_entity_poly.pdbx_seq_one_letter_code
_entity_poly.pdbx_strand_id
1 'polypeptide(L)'
;MGRSASHIALECALQTQPNICIISEEVEAKNMSLDDVVTYIAKIVADRAAQGNNFGTVLIPEGLIEFIPAMKRLIAELNDFLAHNSNEFAMIKKSEQRNYIINHLSSENSAIYASLPEGVARQLSLDRDPHGNVQVSLIETEK
;
A
#
# COMPACT_ATOMS: atom_id res chain seq x y z
N MET A 1 -7.91 -10.60 4.70
CA MET A 1 -8.79 -10.30 5.85
C MET A 1 -8.05 -9.40 6.83
N GLY A 2 -8.56 -8.18 7.04
CA GLY A 2 -8.01 -7.14 7.93
C GLY A 2 -7.92 -5.77 7.26
N ARG A 3 -8.96 -5.33 6.53
CA ARG A 3 -8.92 -4.09 5.72
C ARG A 3 -8.86 -2.81 6.57
N SER A 4 -9.80 -2.64 7.49
CA SER A 4 -10.03 -1.35 8.15
C SER A 4 -9.44 -1.25 9.55
N ALA A 5 -8.80 -2.30 10.05
CA ALA A 5 -8.20 -2.34 11.37
C ALA A 5 -7.17 -3.47 11.49
N SER A 6 -6.20 -3.30 12.38
CA SER A 6 -5.11 -4.27 12.60
C SER A 6 -5.45 -5.34 13.64
N HIS A 7 -6.72 -5.53 14.01
CA HIS A 7 -7.12 -6.49 15.04
C HIS A 7 -6.55 -7.90 14.82
N ILE A 8 -6.63 -8.42 13.60
CA ILE A 8 -6.13 -9.76 13.26
C ILE A 8 -4.59 -9.79 13.35
N ALA A 9 -3.91 -8.78 12.81
CA ALA A 9 -2.45 -8.70 12.86
C ALA A 9 -1.95 -8.63 14.31
N LEU A 10 -2.59 -7.82 15.15
CA LEU A 10 -2.26 -7.68 16.57
C LEU A 10 -2.50 -8.99 17.34
N GLU A 11 -3.66 -9.62 17.16
CA GLU A 11 -3.97 -10.90 17.80
C GLU A 11 -2.95 -11.99 17.41
N CYS A 12 -2.67 -12.11 16.11
CA CYS A 12 -1.65 -13.05 15.63
C CYS A 12 -0.26 -12.73 16.20
N ALA A 13 0.11 -11.45 16.32
CA ALA A 13 1.39 -11.05 16.90
C ALA A 13 1.51 -11.45 18.38
N LEU A 14 0.45 -11.26 19.17
CA LEU A 14 0.42 -11.65 20.58
C LEU A 14 0.57 -13.17 20.75
N GLN A 15 -0.03 -13.96 19.85
CA GLN A 15 0.06 -15.43 19.91
C GLN A 15 1.38 -15.99 19.39
N THR A 16 1.96 -15.39 18.36
CA THR A 16 3.09 -15.99 17.61
C THR A 16 4.43 -15.31 17.82
N GLN A 17 4.44 -14.13 18.45
CA GLN A 17 5.65 -13.35 18.77
C GLN A 17 6.57 -13.17 17.54
N PRO A 18 6.07 -12.57 16.43
CA PRO A 18 6.87 -12.33 15.23
C PRO A 18 8.00 -11.34 15.52
N ASN A 19 9.00 -11.28 14.64
CA ASN A 19 10.07 -10.28 14.79
C ASN A 19 9.56 -8.86 14.58
N ILE A 20 8.58 -8.69 13.69
CA ILE A 20 7.94 -7.42 13.39
C ILE A 20 6.44 -7.64 13.20
N CYS A 21 5.63 -6.77 13.79
CA CYS A 21 4.21 -6.62 13.45
C CYS A 21 3.93 -5.14 13.21
N ILE A 22 3.33 -4.81 12.08
CA ILE A 22 2.92 -3.44 11.75
C ILE A 22 1.48 -3.23 12.21
N ILE A 23 1.21 -2.09 12.86
CA ILE A 23 -0.12 -1.65 13.26
C ILE A 23 -0.50 -0.43 12.42
N SER A 24 -1.46 -0.58 11.53
CA SER A 24 -1.87 0.46 10.57
C SER A 24 -2.34 1.74 11.27
N GLU A 25 -3.05 1.61 12.39
CA GLU A 25 -3.53 2.73 13.20
C GLU A 25 -2.36 3.53 13.81
N GLU A 26 -1.26 2.86 14.16
CA GLU A 26 -0.04 3.52 14.65
C GLU A 26 0.68 4.27 13.51
N VAL A 27 0.73 3.66 12.32
CA VAL A 27 1.30 4.27 11.11
C VAL A 27 0.57 5.56 10.76
N GLU A 28 -0.77 5.56 10.79
CA GLU A 28 -1.58 6.75 10.56
C GLU A 28 -1.39 7.79 11.68
N ALA A 29 -1.47 7.37 12.96
CA ALA A 29 -1.35 8.27 14.11
C ALA A 29 0.03 8.97 14.19
N LYS A 30 1.09 8.30 13.73
CA LYS A 30 2.45 8.85 13.65
C LYS A 30 2.73 9.57 12.33
N ASN A 31 1.77 9.63 11.41
CA ASN A 31 1.92 10.20 10.07
C ASN A 31 3.15 9.64 9.33
N MET A 32 3.36 8.32 9.43
CA MET A 32 4.50 7.64 8.82
C MET A 32 4.34 7.56 7.30
N SER A 33 5.43 7.78 6.59
CA SER A 33 5.52 7.51 5.15
C SER A 33 5.76 6.03 4.86
N LEU A 34 5.60 5.64 3.59
CA LEU A 34 5.99 4.30 3.14
C LEU A 34 7.50 4.05 3.39
N ASP A 35 8.33 5.07 3.18
CA ASP A 35 9.77 4.99 3.41
C ASP A 35 10.11 4.80 4.89
N ASP A 36 9.37 5.43 5.81
CA ASP A 36 9.54 5.22 7.25
C ASP A 36 9.25 3.76 7.65
N VAL A 37 8.18 3.18 7.10
CA VAL A 37 7.80 1.77 7.36
C VAL A 37 8.87 0.82 6.80
N VAL A 38 9.32 1.05 5.56
CA VAL A 38 10.37 0.25 4.92
C VAL A 38 11.69 0.35 5.69
N THR A 39 12.09 1.57 6.08
CA THR A 39 13.30 1.84 6.86
C THR A 39 13.25 1.16 8.23
N TYR A 40 12.10 1.19 8.90
CA TYR A 40 11.90 0.49 10.17
C TYR A 40 12.13 -1.02 10.03
N ILE A 41 11.55 -1.65 9.01
CA ILE A 41 11.73 -3.08 8.74
C ILE A 41 13.20 -3.39 8.40
N ALA A 42 13.78 -2.63 7.48
CA ALA A 42 15.15 -2.84 7.01
C ALA A 42 16.17 -2.72 8.16
N LYS A 43 15.96 -1.76 9.07
CA LYS A 43 16.83 -1.59 10.25
C LYS A 43 16.79 -2.80 11.17
N ILE A 44 15.61 -3.33 11.48
CA ILE A 44 15.47 -4.54 12.31
C ILE A 44 16.12 -5.75 11.63
N VAL A 45 15.97 -5.89 10.32
CA VAL A 45 16.64 -6.96 9.55
C VAL A 45 18.16 -6.82 9.65
N ALA A 46 18.70 -5.61 9.45
CA ALA A 46 20.14 -5.35 9.55
C ALA A 46 20.69 -5.62 10.96
N ASP A 47 20.00 -5.16 12.00
CA ASP A 47 20.38 -5.35 13.41
C ASP A 47 20.40 -6.84 13.78
N ARG A 48 19.44 -7.62 13.27
CA ARG A 48 19.39 -9.08 13.45
C ARG A 48 20.49 -9.80 12.67
N ALA A 49 20.74 -9.41 11.42
CA ALA A 49 21.80 -9.97 10.60
C ALA A 49 23.19 -9.74 11.23
N ALA A 50 23.43 -8.57 11.84
CA ALA A 50 24.65 -8.26 12.58
C ALA A 50 24.89 -9.22 13.77
N GLN A 51 23.83 -9.84 14.30
CA GLN A 51 23.89 -10.86 15.34
C GLN A 51 23.93 -12.30 14.79
N GLY A 52 24.09 -12.46 13.46
CA GLY A 52 24.10 -13.75 12.78
C GLY A 52 22.71 -14.33 12.47
N ASN A 53 21.63 -13.60 12.77
CA ASN A 53 20.25 -14.05 12.57
C ASN A 53 19.72 -13.64 11.19
N ASN A 54 20.06 -14.42 10.15
CA ASN A 54 19.60 -14.21 8.77
C ASN A 54 18.22 -14.83 8.50
N PHE A 55 17.28 -14.65 9.43
CA PHE A 55 15.90 -15.13 9.33
C PHE A 55 14.97 -14.24 10.15
N GLY A 56 13.69 -14.23 9.79
CA GLY A 56 12.65 -13.62 10.61
C GLY A 56 11.26 -13.70 9.99
N THR A 57 10.29 -13.23 10.74
CA THR A 57 8.88 -13.14 10.35
C THR A 57 8.36 -11.71 10.52
N VAL A 58 7.56 -11.26 9.56
CA VAL A 58 6.91 -9.95 9.56
C VAL A 58 5.42 -10.16 9.36
N LEU A 59 4.59 -9.55 10.20
CA LEU A 59 3.14 -9.48 10.00
C LEU A 59 2.77 -8.10 9.47
N ILE A 60 2.16 -8.08 8.28
CA ILE A 60 1.71 -6.87 7.60
C ILE A 60 0.18 -6.95 7.44
N PRO A 61 -0.60 -5.99 8.00
CA PRO A 61 -2.03 -5.90 7.73
C PRO A 61 -2.28 -5.56 6.25
N GLU A 62 -3.19 -6.28 5.59
CA GLU A 62 -3.50 -6.04 4.16
C GLU A 62 -3.95 -4.59 3.87
N GLY A 63 -4.61 -3.97 4.86
CA GLY A 63 -5.12 -2.61 4.74
C GLY A 63 -4.07 -1.51 4.95
N LEU A 64 -2.82 -1.83 5.27
CA LEU A 64 -1.78 -0.85 5.63
C LEU A 64 -1.68 0.32 4.65
N ILE A 65 -1.86 0.06 3.35
CA ILE A 65 -1.79 1.07 2.29
C ILE A 65 -2.85 2.18 2.44
N GLU A 66 -4.02 1.90 3.02
CA GLU A 66 -5.07 2.90 3.28
C GLU A 66 -4.75 3.79 4.51
N PHE A 67 -3.78 3.40 5.34
CA PHE A 67 -3.37 4.11 6.55
C PHE A 67 -2.09 4.94 6.37
N ILE A 68 -1.38 4.77 5.25
CA ILE A 68 -0.27 5.65 4.87
C ILE A 68 -0.88 6.94 4.27
N PRO A 69 -0.69 8.13 4.88
CA PRO A 69 -1.41 9.35 4.50
C PRO A 69 -1.23 9.76 3.03
N ALA A 70 -0.03 9.61 2.49
CA ALA A 70 0.26 9.90 1.08
C ALA A 70 -0.46 8.93 0.14
N MET A 71 -0.53 7.65 0.50
CA MET A 71 -1.24 6.63 -0.27
C MET A 71 -2.76 6.81 -0.19
N LYS A 72 -3.28 7.20 0.97
CA LYS A 72 -4.71 7.52 1.15
C LYS A 72 -5.17 8.65 0.23
N ARG A 73 -4.34 9.71 0.10
CA ARG A 73 -4.60 10.83 -0.84
C ARG A 73 -4.52 10.39 -2.30
N LEU A 74 -3.51 9.59 -2.65
CA LEU A 74 -3.38 9.03 -3.99
C LEU A 74 -4.59 8.16 -4.35
N ILE A 75 -5.01 7.28 -3.45
CA ILE A 75 -6.18 6.40 -3.64
C ILE A 75 -7.44 7.23 -3.85
N ALA A 76 -7.66 8.27 -3.04
CA ALA A 76 -8.81 9.16 -3.19
C ALA A 76 -8.84 9.84 -4.57
N GLU A 77 -7.71 10.41 -5.01
CA GLU A 77 -7.63 11.06 -6.32
C GLU A 77 -7.81 10.04 -7.46
N LEU A 78 -7.22 8.85 -7.34
CA LEU A 78 -7.43 7.77 -8.32
C LEU A 78 -8.90 7.34 -8.38
N ASN A 79 -9.60 7.26 -7.25
CA ASN A 79 -11.01 6.92 -7.22
C ASN A 79 -11.85 7.93 -7.98
N ASP A 80 -11.63 9.22 -7.69
CA ASP A 80 -12.33 10.30 -8.36
C ASP A 80 -12.00 10.29 -9.87
N PHE A 81 -10.73 10.15 -10.23
CA PHE A 81 -10.31 10.08 -11.62
C PHE A 81 -10.97 8.92 -12.39
N LEU A 82 -10.92 7.71 -11.84
CA LEU A 82 -11.46 6.51 -12.50
C LEU A 82 -12.98 6.53 -12.58
N ALA A 83 -13.67 7.12 -11.59
CA ALA A 83 -15.11 7.28 -11.63
C ALA A 83 -15.56 8.18 -12.80
N HIS A 84 -14.83 9.26 -13.07
CA HIS A 84 -15.17 10.20 -14.14
C HIS A 84 -14.67 9.77 -15.53
N ASN A 85 -13.61 8.97 -15.60
CA ASN A 85 -12.92 8.65 -16.86
C ASN A 85 -12.93 7.15 -17.22
N SER A 86 -13.76 6.34 -16.56
CA SER A 86 -13.82 4.87 -16.71
C SER A 86 -13.89 4.39 -18.16
N ASN A 87 -14.77 4.99 -18.97
CA ASN A 87 -14.95 4.62 -20.37
C ASN A 87 -13.72 4.92 -21.23
N GLU A 88 -13.10 6.09 -21.03
CA GLU A 88 -11.89 6.49 -21.77
C GLU A 88 -10.70 5.63 -21.35
N PHE A 89 -10.52 5.43 -20.05
CA PHE A 89 -9.45 4.61 -19.50
C PHE A 89 -9.49 3.16 -19.99
N ALA A 90 -10.69 2.59 -20.16
CA ALA A 90 -10.90 1.25 -20.70
C ALA A 90 -10.47 1.11 -22.18
N MET A 91 -10.47 2.21 -22.95
CA MET A 91 -10.05 2.22 -24.35
C MET A 91 -8.53 2.39 -24.53
N ILE A 92 -7.83 2.80 -23.48
CA ILE A 92 -6.37 3.00 -23.51
C ILE A 92 -5.66 1.64 -23.50
N LYS A 93 -4.63 1.51 -24.34
CA LYS A 93 -3.78 0.31 -24.37
C LYS A 93 -3.14 0.10 -22.99
N LYS A 94 -3.13 -1.14 -22.50
CA LYS A 94 -2.55 -1.50 -21.19
C LYS A 94 -1.14 -0.95 -20.96
N SER A 95 -0.31 -0.89 -21.99
CA SER A 95 1.06 -0.33 -21.91
C SER A 95 1.08 1.18 -21.62
N GLU A 96 0.05 1.92 -22.02
CA GLU A 96 -0.04 3.39 -21.88
C GLU A 96 -0.89 3.82 -20.69
N GLN A 97 -1.66 2.91 -20.08
CA GLN A 97 -2.54 3.23 -18.95
C GLN A 97 -1.78 3.86 -17.78
N ARG A 98 -0.55 3.40 -17.49
CA ARG A 98 0.29 3.99 -16.43
C ARG A 98 0.63 5.45 -16.73
N ASN A 99 1.14 5.73 -17.93
CA ASN A 99 1.50 7.09 -18.35
C ASN A 99 0.29 8.01 -18.37
N TYR A 100 -0.85 7.49 -18.81
CA TYR A 100 -2.11 8.23 -18.81
C TYR A 100 -2.50 8.69 -17.41
N ILE A 101 -2.46 7.79 -16.42
CA ILE A 101 -2.74 8.14 -15.02
C ILE A 101 -1.75 9.18 -14.51
N ILE A 102 -0.45 8.97 -14.71
CA ILE A 102 0.61 9.89 -14.28
C ILE A 102 0.36 11.32 -14.78
N ASN A 103 -0.13 11.47 -16.00
CA ASN A 103 -0.39 12.78 -16.62
C ASN A 103 -1.69 13.46 -16.17
N HIS A 104 -2.60 12.74 -15.52
CA HIS A 104 -3.90 13.27 -15.08
C HIS A 104 -4.02 13.44 -13.57
N LEU A 105 -3.06 12.91 -12.80
CA LEU A 105 -2.96 13.14 -11.36
C LEU A 105 -2.30 14.48 -11.06
N SER A 106 -2.58 15.02 -9.87
CA SER A 106 -1.85 16.12 -9.26
C SER A 106 -0.35 15.83 -9.22
N SER A 107 0.50 16.87 -9.26
CA SER A 107 1.95 16.70 -9.32
C SER A 107 2.52 15.85 -8.18
N GLU A 108 1.93 15.95 -6.99
CA GLU A 108 2.35 15.18 -5.82
C GLU A 108 1.96 13.70 -5.95
N ASN A 109 0.69 13.40 -6.25
CA ASN A 109 0.23 12.01 -6.40
C ASN A 109 0.78 11.34 -7.64
N SER A 110 1.05 12.10 -8.71
CA SER A 110 1.75 11.64 -9.91
C SER A 110 3.16 11.14 -9.57
N ALA A 111 3.92 11.89 -8.76
CA ALA A 111 5.25 11.47 -8.32
C ALA A 111 5.21 10.20 -7.45
N ILE A 112 4.24 10.11 -6.53
CA ILE A 112 4.06 8.91 -5.68
C ILE A 112 3.71 7.72 -6.57
N TYR A 113 2.71 7.84 -7.43
CA TYR A 113 2.28 6.76 -8.33
C TYR A 113 3.40 6.30 -9.27
N ALA A 114 4.22 7.24 -9.78
CA ALA A 114 5.38 6.94 -10.61
C ALA A 114 6.49 6.20 -9.85
N SER A 115 6.65 6.41 -8.55
CA SER A 115 7.62 5.69 -7.71
C SER A 115 7.22 4.26 -7.36
N LEU A 116 5.93 3.93 -7.45
CA LEU A 116 5.44 2.59 -7.11
C LEU A 116 5.90 1.55 -8.15
N PRO A 117 6.19 0.31 -7.73
CA PRO A 117 6.35 -0.81 -8.64
C PRO A 117 5.17 -0.93 -9.60
N GLU A 118 5.44 -1.35 -10.84
CA GLU A 118 4.43 -1.41 -11.90
C GLU A 118 3.20 -2.26 -11.51
N GLY A 119 3.44 -3.40 -10.86
CA GLY A 119 2.39 -4.30 -10.38
C GLY A 119 1.45 -3.63 -9.37
N VAL A 120 2.01 -2.96 -8.36
CA VAL A 120 1.26 -2.28 -7.30
C VAL A 120 0.46 -1.11 -7.86
N ALA A 121 1.09 -0.28 -8.70
CA ALA A 121 0.42 0.84 -9.35
C ALA A 121 -0.76 0.38 -10.21
N ARG A 122 -0.58 -0.73 -10.94
CA ARG A 122 -1.66 -1.34 -11.71
C ARG A 122 -2.78 -1.83 -10.81
N GLN A 123 -2.47 -2.53 -9.71
CA GLN A 123 -3.47 -3.02 -8.75
C GLN A 123 -4.29 -1.88 -8.13
N LEU A 124 -3.65 -0.74 -7.81
CA LEU A 124 -4.32 0.48 -7.33
C LEU A 124 -5.27 1.11 -8.37
N SER A 125 -5.08 0.79 -9.64
CA SER A 125 -5.86 1.32 -10.77
C SER A 125 -6.93 0.34 -11.28
N LEU A 126 -7.09 -0.82 -10.63
CA LEU A 126 -8.11 -1.81 -10.98
C LEU A 126 -9.52 -1.39 -10.54
N ASP A 127 -10.52 -2.11 -11.04
CA ASP A 127 -11.92 -1.88 -10.71
C ASP A 127 -12.17 -1.92 -9.19
N ARG A 128 -13.01 -0.98 -8.75
CA ARG A 128 -13.43 -0.85 -7.36
C ARG A 128 -14.44 -1.92 -6.99
N ASP A 129 -14.57 -2.18 -5.69
CA ASP A 129 -15.67 -3.00 -5.17
C ASP A 129 -17.03 -2.29 -5.36
N PRO A 130 -18.18 -2.96 -5.16
CA PRO A 130 -19.50 -2.34 -5.28
C PRO A 130 -19.76 -1.14 -4.36
N HIS A 131 -18.89 -0.91 -3.38
CA HIS A 131 -18.94 0.21 -2.44
C HIS A 131 -17.95 1.34 -2.79
N GLY A 132 -17.27 1.26 -3.95
CA GLY A 132 -16.33 2.27 -4.43
C GLY A 132 -14.93 2.16 -3.82
N ASN A 133 -14.63 1.09 -3.11
CA ASN A 133 -13.35 0.92 -2.44
C ASN A 133 -12.30 0.24 -3.33
N VAL A 134 -11.05 0.56 -3.04
CA VAL A 134 -9.91 -0.23 -3.55
C VAL A 134 -9.98 -1.63 -2.97
N GLN A 135 -9.81 -2.64 -3.82
CA GLN A 135 -9.74 -4.02 -3.38
C GLN A 135 -8.35 -4.31 -2.80
N VAL A 136 -8.13 -3.92 -1.54
CA VAL A 136 -6.84 -4.09 -0.84
C VAL A 136 -6.37 -5.54 -0.79
N SER A 137 -7.30 -6.51 -0.83
CA SER A 137 -6.98 -7.94 -0.90
C SER A 137 -6.31 -8.36 -2.21
N LEU A 138 -6.38 -7.53 -3.26
CA LEU A 138 -5.68 -7.74 -4.53
C LEU A 138 -4.35 -6.99 -4.59
N ILE A 139 -4.04 -6.16 -3.58
CA ILE A 139 -2.78 -5.43 -3.50
C ILE A 139 -1.81 -6.29 -2.71
N GLU A 140 -0.73 -6.68 -3.38
CA GLU A 140 0.35 -7.46 -2.79
C GLU A 140 1.24 -6.54 -1.94
N THR A 141 0.69 -6.02 -0.84
CA THR A 141 1.35 -5.04 0.07
C THR A 141 2.62 -5.62 0.70
N GLU A 142 2.74 -6.95 0.74
CA GLU A 142 3.89 -7.69 1.22
C GLU A 142 5.02 -7.88 0.20
N LYS A 143 4.84 -7.48 -1.06
CA LYS A 143 5.82 -7.63 -2.15
C LYS A 143 6.44 -6.31 -2.58
#